data_AF-A0A399SM02-F1
#
_entry.id   AF-A0A399SM02-F1
#
_cell.length_a   1.000
_cell.length_b   1.000
_cell.length_c   1.000
_cell.angle_alpha   90.00
_cell.angle_beta   90.00
_cell.angle_gamma   90.00
#
_symmetry.space_group_name_H-M   'P 1'
#
loop_
_entity.id
_entity.type
_entity.pdbx_description
1 polymer ?
#
loop_
_entity_poly.entity_id
_entity_poly.type
_entity_poly.pdbx_seq_one_letter_code
_entity_poly.pdbx_strand_id
1 'polypeptide(L)' 'GVRFAAAVVVVPDDALAQPVERVERGRNRGALVVRRSVLPLVLRDGVSEEGRLSVADPYAVRALLRERLTLLGPAAG' A
#
# COMPACT_ATOMS: atom_id res chain seq x y z
N GLY A 1 -7.35 -12.38 -7.25
CA GLY A 1 -6.46 -11.23 -7.53
C GLY A 1 -6.43 -10.33 -6.31
N VAL A 2 -5.25 -9.89 -5.88
CA VAL A 2 -5.10 -8.95 -4.76
C VAL A 2 -5.69 -7.60 -5.19
N ARG A 3 -6.67 -7.09 -4.44
CA ARG A 3 -7.17 -5.72 -4.64
C ARG A 3 -6.41 -4.81 -3.70
N PHE A 4 -5.76 -3.79 -4.25
CA PHE A 4 -5.19 -2.73 -3.44
C PHE A 4 -6.32 -1.98 -2.74
N ALA A 5 -6.19 -1.75 -1.45
CA ALA A 5 -7.18 -1.04 -0.64
C ALA A 5 -7.21 0.48 -0.91
N ALA A 6 -6.27 0.99 -1.73
CA ALA A 6 -6.12 2.40 -2.05
C ALA A 6 -5.92 2.62 -3.55
N ALA A 7 -6.41 3.76 -4.06
CA ALA A 7 -6.13 4.23 -5.41
C ALA A 7 -4.72 4.85 -5.47
N VAL A 8 -3.93 4.46 -6.47
CA VAL A 8 -2.55 4.93 -6.67
C VAL A 8 -2.41 5.60 -8.04
N VAL A 9 -1.84 6.81 -8.06
CA VAL A 9 -1.51 7.58 -9.25
C VAL A 9 0.00 7.66 -9.37
N VAL A 10 0.55 7.24 -10.51
CA VAL A 10 2.00 7.24 -10.76
C VAL A 10 2.34 8.45 -11.62
N VAL A 11 3.34 9.22 -11.18
CA VAL A 11 3.80 10.43 -11.87
C VAL A 11 5.31 10.37 -12.15
N PRO A 12 5.83 11.18 -13.10
CA PRO A 12 7.27 11.38 -13.28
C PRO A 12 7.98 11.79 -11.98
N ASP A 13 9.27 11.48 -11.86
CA ASP A 13 10.01 11.67 -10.60
C ASP A 13 10.18 13.15 -10.22
N ASP A 14 10.12 14.05 -11.19
CA ASP A 14 10.21 15.51 -11.05
C ASP A 14 8.87 16.18 -10.75
N ALA A 15 7.75 15.46 -10.91
CA ALA A 15 6.39 16.01 -10.72
C ALA A 15 5.98 16.12 -9.25
N LEU A 16 6.76 15.56 -8.31
CA LEU A 16 6.50 15.61 -6.88
C LEU A 16 7.75 16.07 -6.14
N ALA A 17 7.60 16.88 -5.10
CA ALA A 17 8.70 17.26 -4.20
C ALA A 17 9.07 16.13 -3.21
N GLN A 18 8.09 15.33 -2.78
CA GLN A 18 8.29 14.16 -1.94
C GLN A 18 8.08 12.86 -2.75
N PRO A 19 8.71 11.74 -2.39
CA PRO A 19 8.56 10.50 -3.16
C PRO A 19 7.13 9.95 -3.21
N VAL A 20 6.35 10.23 -2.17
CA VAL A 20 4.95 9.84 -2.02
C VAL A 20 4.20 11.02 -1.42
N GLU A 21 3.00 11.30 -1.93
CA GLU A 21 2.08 12.29 -1.37
C GLU A 21 0.67 11.69 -1.26
N ARG A 22 -0.06 12.07 -0.21
CA ARG A 22 -1.43 11.62 0.00
C ARG A 22 -2.41 12.72 -0.38
N VAL A 23 -3.47 12.35 -1.08
CA VAL A 23 -4.55 13.27 -1.41
C VAL A 23 -5.39 13.50 -0.16
N GLU A 24 -5.28 14.69 0.43
CA GLU A 24 -5.98 15.03 1.69
C GLU A 24 -7.42 15.53 1.48
N ARG A 25 -7.77 15.98 0.27
CA ARG A 25 -9.05 16.66 0.00
C ARG A 25 -9.71 16.20 -1.29
N GLY A 26 -11.03 16.39 -1.36
CA GLY A 26 -11.85 16.11 -2.54
C GLY A 26 -12.29 14.66 -2.66
N ARG A 27 -12.83 14.30 -3.83
CA ARG A 27 -13.41 12.97 -4.12
C ARG A 27 -12.39 11.83 -3.98
N ASN A 28 -11.11 12.12 -4.19
CA ASN A 28 -10.04 11.12 -4.19
C ASN A 28 -9.26 11.12 -2.86
N ARG A 29 -9.85 11.61 -1.77
CA ARG A 29 -9.20 11.63 -0.45
C ARG A 29 -8.73 10.22 -0.07
N GLY A 30 -7.47 10.11 0.36
CA GLY A 30 -6.82 8.85 0.71
C GLY A 30 -6.11 8.15 -0.45
N ALA A 31 -6.24 8.66 -1.69
CA ALA A 31 -5.40 8.21 -2.80
C ALA A 31 -3.93 8.60 -2.60
N LEU A 32 -3.04 7.81 -3.19
CA LEU A 32 -1.60 8.02 -3.15
C LEU A 32 -1.10 8.50 -4.51
N VAL A 33 -0.27 9.54 -4.51
CA VAL A 33 0.49 9.98 -5.68
C VAL A 33 1.93 9.59 -5.45
N VAL A 34 2.51 8.82 -6.37
CA VAL A 34 3.80 8.14 -6.18
C VAL A 34 4.70 8.43 -7.37
N ARG A 35 5.96 8.78 -7.09
CA ARG A 35 6.99 8.89 -8.13
C ARG A 35 7.24 7.52 -8.78
N ARG A 36 7.45 7.49 -10.09
CA ARG A 36 7.67 6.24 -10.85
C ARG A 36 8.81 5.39 -10.28
N SER A 37 9.91 6.01 -9.86
CA SER A 37 11.09 5.33 -9.32
C SER A 37 10.83 4.55 -8.01
N VAL A 38 9.88 4.99 -7.19
CA VAL A 38 9.60 4.38 -5.86
C VAL A 38 8.39 3.46 -5.86
N LEU A 39 7.67 3.33 -6.98
CA LEU A 39 6.54 2.41 -7.11
C LEU A 39 6.90 0.96 -6.73
N PRO A 40 8.04 0.37 -7.14
CA PRO A 40 8.39 -0.99 -6.75
C PRO A 40 8.51 -1.17 -5.24
N LEU A 41 8.98 -0.14 -4.52
CA LEU A 41 9.07 -0.15 -3.06
C LEU A 41 7.69 -0.04 -2.43
N VAL A 42 6.84 0.87 -2.92
CA VAL A 42 5.45 1.00 -2.45
C VAL A 42 4.65 -0.30 -2.61
N LEU A 43 4.87 -1.04 -3.71
CA LEU A 43 4.21 -2.32 -3.94
C LEU A 43 4.73 -3.45 -3.03
N ARG A 44 5.98 -3.37 -2.59
CA ARG A 44 6.61 -4.38 -1.73
C ARG A 44 6.36 -4.10 -0.24
N ASP A 45 6.54 -2.85 0.16
CA ASP A 45 6.63 -2.43 1.56
C ASP A 45 5.32 -1.82 2.06
N GLY A 46 4.43 -1.40 1.15
CA GLY A 46 3.24 -0.63 1.50
C GLY A 46 3.57 0.83 1.85
N VAL A 47 2.55 1.59 2.29
CA VAL A 47 2.68 3.00 2.67
C VAL A 47 2.16 3.16 4.10
N SER A 48 2.94 3.81 4.97
CA SER A 48 2.51 4.14 6.34
C SER A 48 1.67 5.40 6.39
N GLU A 49 0.87 5.51 7.45
CA GLU A 49 0.01 6.68 7.73
C GLU A 49 0.78 8.00 7.85
N GLU A 50 2.10 7.98 8.09
CA GLU A 50 2.92 9.18 8.30
C GLU A 50 3.75 9.63 7.08
N GLY A 51 3.48 9.12 5.88
CA GLY A 51 4.22 9.50 4.66
C GLY A 51 5.68 9.02 4.62
N ARG A 52 6.12 8.30 5.67
CA ARG A 52 7.31 7.46 5.65
C ARG A 52 6.94 6.11 5.05
N LEU A 53 7.79 5.58 4.18
CA LEU A 53 7.75 4.17 3.80
C LEU A 53 7.99 3.38 5.09
N SER A 54 6.91 2.98 5.77
CA SER A 54 7.02 2.05 6.89
C SER A 54 7.30 0.69 6.28
N VAL A 55 8.43 0.13 6.69
CA VAL A 55 8.75 -1.28 6.48
C VAL A 55 7.82 -2.07 7.38
N ALA A 56 6.54 -2.15 7.04
CA ALA A 56 5.74 -3.24 7.56
C ALA A 56 6.31 -4.48 6.87
N ASP A 57 7.02 -5.32 7.64
CA ASP A 57 7.69 -6.50 7.10
C ASP A 57 6.68 -7.30 6.24
N PRO A 58 6.85 -7.34 4.90
CA PRO A 58 5.89 -8.00 4.03
C PRO A 58 5.76 -9.49 4.37
N TYR A 59 6.77 -10.09 5.01
CA TYR A 59 6.68 -11.45 5.55
C TYR A 59 5.78 -11.52 6.78
N ALA A 60 5.81 -10.53 7.67
CA ALA A 60 4.89 -10.44 8.80
C ALA A 60 3.44 -10.22 8.35
N VAL A 61 3.21 -9.35 7.36
CA VAL A 61 1.88 -9.14 6.77
C VAL A 61 1.38 -10.41 6.08
N ARG A 62 2.24 -11.09 5.32
CA ARG A 62 1.91 -12.38 4.70
C ARG A 62 1.62 -13.46 5.74
N ALA A 63 2.39 -13.52 6.82
CA ALA A 63 2.19 -14.49 7.91
C ALA A 63 0.83 -14.26 8.59
N LEU A 64 0.51 -13.01 8.93
CA LEU A 64 -0.77 -12.63 9.53
C LEU A 64 -1.95 -12.93 8.59
N LEU A 65 -1.83 -12.59 7.30
CA LEU A 65 -2.88 -12.89 6.31
C LEU A 65 -3.06 -14.40 6.14
N ARG A 66 -1.97 -15.18 6.11
CA ARG A 66 -2.05 -16.64 6.03
C ARG A 66 -2.71 -17.21 7.27
N GLU A 67 -2.34 -16.76 8.46
CA GLU A 67 -2.95 -17.18 9.72
C GLU A 67 -4.46 -16.86 9.73
N ARG A 68 -4.83 -15.62 9.41
CA ARG A 68 -6.25 -15.18 9.42
C ARG A 68 -7.09 -15.89 8.37
N LEU A 69 -6.57 -16.11 7.17
CA LEU A 69 -7.26 -16.87 6.12
C LEU A 69 -7.33 -18.36 6.44
N THR A 70 -6.36 -18.90 7.18
CA THR A 70 -6.40 -20.30 7.66
C THR A 70 -7.44 -20.46 8.77
N LEU A 71 -7.53 -19.48 9.68
CA LEU A 71 -8.56 -19.41 10.73
C LEU A 71 -9.98 -19.17 10.18
N LEU A 72 -10.09 -18.58 8.99
CA LEU A 72 -11.34 -18.37 8.24
C LEU A 72 -11.59 -19.46 7.18
N GLY A 73 -10.70 -20.46 7.07
CA GLY A 73 -10.93 -21.68 6.29
C GLY A 73 -12.09 -22.47 6.88
N PRO A 74 -12.78 -23.29 6.05
CA PRO A 74 -14.14 -23.70 6.34
C PRO A 74 -14.19 -24.49 7.64
N ALA A 75 -15.22 -24.25 8.44
CA ALA A 75 -15.88 -25.33 9.15
C ALA A 75 -16.35 -26.34 8.09
N ALA A 76 -15.43 -27.18 7.61
CA ALA A 76 -15.68 -28.34 6.78
C ALA A 76 -15.46 -29.54 7.70
N GLY A 77 -16.53 -29.89 8.39
CA GLY A 77 -16.75 -31.07 9.21
C GLY A 77 -18.24 -31.14 9.46
#